data_AF-A0A9X4H0S9-F1
#
_entry.id   AF-A0A9X4H0S9-F1
#
_cell.length_a   1.000
_cell.length_b   1.000
_cell.length_c   1.000
_cell.angle_alpha   90.00
_cell.angle_beta   90.00
_cell.angle_gamma   90.00
#
_symmetry.space_group_name_H-M   'P 1'
#
loop_
_entity.id
_entity.type
_entity.pdbx_description
1 polymer ?
#
loop_
_entity_poly.entity_id
_entity_poly.type
_entity_poly.pdbx_seq_one_letter_code
_entity_poly.pdbx_strand_id
1 'polypeptide(L)'
;MILFGHLGITLGATKLLNKMKINRDFTSLLDYRLVLVGSILPDLIDKPVGRVIFKEAINNGRIYAHTTIFLLLILVFGMNLWRKYKKPEILALALGVFFHDVLDSMWLYADTFFWPFYGWNFPRSEQEKYFWMVIQKLLTDPYTYMPELIGFVIIMIVLIRLIVRNKVGDFWRTGKLD
;
A
#
# COMPACT_ATOMS: atom_id res chain seq x y z
N MET A 1 0.38 -2.71 -9.45
CA MET A 1 -0.73 -1.77 -9.76
C MET A 1 -0.17 -0.35 -9.73
N ILE A 2 -0.96 0.73 -9.76
CA ILE A 2 -0.43 2.10 -9.78
C ILE A 2 -0.83 2.88 -8.52
N LEU A 3 -2.06 3.36 -8.43
CA LEU A 3 -2.44 4.27 -7.34
C LEU A 3 -3.85 3.99 -6.84
N PHE A 4 -4.83 4.08 -7.72
CA PHE A 4 -6.22 3.88 -7.35
C PHE A 4 -6.48 2.42 -6.99
N GLY A 5 -5.81 1.49 -7.68
CA GLY A 5 -5.87 0.06 -7.34
C GLY A 5 -5.42 -0.18 -5.91
N HIS A 6 -4.23 0.31 -5.56
CA HIS A 6 -3.68 0.20 -4.20
C HIS A 6 -4.57 0.85 -3.16
N LEU A 7 -4.92 2.13 -3.34
CA LEU A 7 -5.73 2.88 -2.36
C LEU A 7 -7.12 2.25 -2.21
N GLY A 8 -7.83 2.03 -3.31
CA GLY A 8 -9.23 1.62 -3.30
C GLY A 8 -9.44 0.17 -2.91
N ILE A 9 -8.64 -0.77 -3.43
CA ILE A 9 -8.77 -2.18 -3.08
C ILE A 9 -8.35 -2.38 -1.62
N THR A 10 -7.28 -1.72 -1.15
CA THR A 10 -6.88 -1.78 0.27
C THR A 10 -7.95 -1.22 1.20
N LEU A 11 -8.57 -0.08 0.83
CA LEU A 11 -9.67 0.52 1.57
C LEU A 11 -10.86 -0.44 1.69
N GLY A 12 -11.26 -1.03 0.57
CA GLY A 12 -12.36 -2.00 0.51
C GLY A 12 -12.07 -3.25 1.33
N ALA A 13 -10.88 -3.83 1.18
CA ALA A 13 -10.44 -5.01 1.91
C ALA A 13 -10.40 -4.74 3.43
N THR A 14 -9.83 -3.61 3.84
CA THR A 14 -9.74 -3.25 5.27
C THR A 14 -11.13 -3.01 5.88
N LYS A 15 -12.03 -2.35 5.13
CA LYS A 15 -13.42 -2.16 5.58
C LYS A 15 -14.17 -3.49 5.70
N LEU A 16 -13.92 -4.44 4.80
CA LEU A 16 -14.46 -5.78 4.88
C LEU A 16 -13.92 -6.53 6.11
N LEU A 17 -12.62 -6.48 6.36
CA LEU A 17 -12.00 -7.07 7.56
C LEU A 17 -12.62 -6.53 8.86
N ASN A 18 -12.82 -5.20 8.94
CA ASN A 18 -13.49 -4.56 10.08
C ASN A 18 -14.94 -5.04 10.23
N LYS A 19 -15.70 -5.13 9.12
CA LYS A 19 -17.08 -5.64 9.12
C LYS A 19 -17.16 -7.11 9.58
N MET A 20 -16.20 -7.93 9.17
CA MET A 20 -16.09 -9.35 9.56
C MET A 20 -15.66 -9.54 11.02
N LYS A 21 -15.29 -8.47 11.74
CA LYS A 21 -14.91 -8.51 13.16
C LYS A 21 -13.78 -9.50 13.46
N ILE A 22 -12.86 -9.70 12.51
CA ILE A 22 -11.75 -10.66 12.60
C ILE A 22 -10.86 -10.37 13.83
N ASN A 23 -10.74 -9.10 14.23
CA ASN A 23 -10.16 -8.71 15.51
C ASN A 23 -10.81 -7.41 16.01
N ARG A 24 -11.86 -7.53 16.83
CA ARG A 24 -12.69 -6.37 17.25
C ARG A 24 -11.89 -5.25 17.92
N ASP A 25 -10.95 -5.61 18.78
CA ASP A 25 -10.17 -4.64 19.55
C ASP A 25 -9.24 -3.82 18.66
N PHE A 26 -8.60 -4.47 17.69
CA PHE A 26 -7.73 -3.79 16.74
C PHE A 26 -8.54 -3.03 15.66
N THR A 27 -9.52 -3.68 15.05
CA THR A 27 -10.24 -3.13 13.88
C THR A 27 -11.10 -1.93 14.21
N SER A 28 -11.64 -1.84 15.44
CA SER A 28 -12.42 -0.68 15.91
C SER A 28 -11.59 0.59 16.13
N LEU A 29 -10.26 0.45 16.22
CA LEU A 29 -9.30 1.53 16.43
C LEU A 29 -8.49 1.86 15.17
N LEU A 30 -8.77 1.19 14.05
CA LEU A 30 -8.06 1.44 12.80
C LEU A 30 -8.33 2.84 12.27
N ASP A 31 -7.24 3.57 12.03
CA ASP A 31 -7.24 4.80 11.26
C ASP A 31 -7.05 4.45 9.77
N TYR A 32 -8.12 4.58 8.98
CA TYR A 32 -8.08 4.26 7.56
C TYR A 32 -7.16 5.19 6.77
N ARG A 33 -6.84 6.40 7.27
CA ARG A 33 -5.88 7.30 6.61
C ARG A 33 -4.50 6.68 6.62
N LEU A 34 -4.10 6.10 7.77
CA LEU A 34 -2.79 5.45 7.91
C LEU A 34 -2.72 4.15 7.10
N VAL A 35 -3.82 3.41 6.99
CA VAL A 35 -3.91 2.27 6.08
C VAL A 35 -3.70 2.72 4.62
N LEU A 36 -4.36 3.80 4.20
CA LEU A 36 -4.19 4.36 2.85
C LEU A 36 -2.75 4.84 2.61
N VAL A 37 -2.14 5.54 3.58
CA VAL A 37 -0.72 5.93 3.49
C VAL A 37 0.17 4.70 3.36
N GLY A 38 -0.04 3.67 4.19
CA GLY A 38 0.71 2.42 4.11
C GLY A 38 0.56 1.73 2.75
N SER A 39 -0.64 1.78 2.16
CA SER A 39 -0.95 1.16 0.87
C SER A 39 -0.23 1.77 -0.33
N ILE A 40 0.38 2.94 -0.18
CA ILE A 40 1.19 3.60 -1.23
C ILE A 40 2.63 3.87 -0.77
N LEU A 41 2.95 3.56 0.49
CA LEU A 41 4.23 3.87 1.11
C LEU A 41 5.41 3.17 0.40
N PRO A 42 5.34 1.87 0.03
CA PRO A 42 6.43 1.21 -0.65
C PRO A 42 6.81 1.91 -1.95
N ASP A 43 5.82 2.23 -2.76
CA ASP A 43 5.98 2.97 -4.01
C ASP A 43 6.51 4.39 -3.81
N LEU A 44 6.05 5.09 -2.77
CA LEU A 44 6.50 6.45 -2.45
C LEU A 44 7.98 6.50 -2.05
N ILE A 45 8.51 5.41 -1.48
CA ILE A 45 9.92 5.29 -1.12
C ILE A 45 10.73 4.79 -2.32
N ASP A 46 10.34 3.66 -2.87
CA ASP A 46 11.20 2.91 -3.79
C ASP A 46 11.25 3.54 -5.19
N LYS A 47 10.15 4.12 -5.69
CA LYS A 47 10.16 4.75 -7.01
C LYS A 47 11.12 5.96 -7.06
N PRO A 48 11.07 6.94 -6.13
CA PRO A 48 12.07 8.02 -6.11
C PRO A 48 13.49 7.49 -5.89
N VAL A 49 13.69 6.61 -4.91
CA VAL A 49 15.03 6.11 -4.57
C VAL A 49 15.65 5.37 -5.75
N GLY A 50 14.95 4.41 -6.34
CA GLY A 50 15.54 3.54 -7.36
C GLY A 50 15.39 4.00 -8.81
N ARG A 51 14.45 4.91 -9.12
CA ARG A 51 14.27 5.44 -10.49
C ARG A 51 14.69 6.89 -10.69
N VAL A 52 14.86 7.68 -9.61
CA VAL A 52 15.28 9.08 -9.68
C VAL A 52 16.67 9.27 -9.07
N ILE A 53 16.85 8.90 -7.80
CA ILE A 53 18.11 9.16 -7.06
C ILE A 53 19.22 8.21 -7.52
N PHE A 54 18.95 6.90 -7.51
CA PHE A 54 19.92 5.85 -7.85
C PHE A 54 19.60 5.19 -9.18
N LYS A 55 19.08 5.95 -10.15
CA LYS A 55 18.70 5.44 -11.47
C LYS A 55 19.83 4.68 -12.16
N GLU A 56 21.04 5.24 -12.18
CA GLU A 56 22.20 4.64 -12.87
C GLU A 56 22.73 3.37 -12.18
N ALA A 57 22.48 3.21 -10.89
CA ALA A 57 22.94 2.06 -10.12
C ALA A 57 21.89 0.93 -10.09
N ILE A 58 20.61 1.27 -9.85
CA ILE A 58 19.55 0.31 -9.53
C ILE A 58 18.47 0.25 -10.62
N ASN A 59 18.05 1.38 -11.17
CA ASN A 59 16.96 1.51 -12.16
C ASN A 59 15.73 0.62 -11.89
N ASN A 60 15.29 0.50 -10.64
CA ASN A 60 14.16 -0.35 -10.25
C ASN A 60 13.33 0.38 -9.18
N GLY A 61 12.00 0.31 -9.29
CA GLY A 61 11.07 0.95 -8.34
C GLY A 61 10.52 0.01 -7.27
N ARG A 62 11.02 -1.23 -7.18
CA ARG A 62 10.67 -2.23 -6.17
C ARG A 62 11.95 -2.73 -5.53
N ILE A 63 12.35 -2.08 -4.44
CA ILE A 63 13.63 -2.26 -3.77
C ILE A 63 13.39 -2.48 -2.27
N TYR A 64 13.91 -1.63 -1.40
CA TYR A 64 13.89 -1.78 0.05
C TYR A 64 12.48 -1.83 0.66
N ALA A 65 11.56 -0.96 0.24
CA ALA A 65 10.25 -0.87 0.88
C ALA A 65 9.26 -1.95 0.40
N HIS A 66 9.56 -2.67 -0.67
CA HIS A 66 8.82 -3.86 -1.13
C HIS A 66 9.39 -5.19 -0.60
N THR A 67 10.30 -5.13 0.37
CA THR A 67 10.86 -6.33 1.00
C THR A 67 10.01 -6.80 2.17
N THR A 68 9.99 -8.11 2.42
CA THR A 68 9.34 -8.67 3.63
C THR A 68 9.98 -8.10 4.89
N ILE A 69 11.30 -7.81 4.89
CA ILE A 69 11.96 -7.21 6.06
C ILE A 69 11.44 -5.81 6.37
N PHE A 70 11.13 -4.98 5.36
CA PHE A 70 10.51 -3.68 5.59
C PHE A 70 9.13 -3.81 6.24
N LEU A 71 8.28 -4.69 5.71
CA LEU A 71 6.98 -4.99 6.32
C LEU A 71 7.14 -5.48 7.77
N LEU A 72 8.06 -6.43 8.01
CA LEU A 72 8.31 -6.97 9.36
C LEU A 72 8.82 -5.92 10.34
N LEU A 73 9.66 -4.98 9.90
CA LEU A 73 10.15 -3.89 10.75
C LEU A 73 9.01 -2.99 11.21
N ILE A 74 8.14 -2.57 10.29
CA ILE A 74 6.96 -1.75 10.64
C ILE A 74 6.02 -2.54 11.54
N LEU A 75 5.78 -3.81 11.23
CA LEU A 75 4.91 -4.68 12.00
C LEU A 75 5.43 -4.90 13.43
N VAL A 76 6.70 -5.23 13.60
CA VAL A 76 7.34 -5.42 14.92
C VAL A 76 7.32 -4.13 15.72
N PHE A 77 7.66 -3.01 15.10
CA PHE A 77 7.60 -1.71 15.76
C PHE A 77 6.17 -1.36 16.19
N GLY A 78 5.18 -1.58 15.32
CA GLY A 78 3.77 -1.38 15.63
C GLY A 78 3.26 -2.29 16.73
N MET A 79 3.64 -3.57 16.74
CA MET A 79 3.28 -4.51 17.80
C MET A 79 3.84 -4.07 19.15
N ASN A 80 5.08 -3.58 19.19
CA ASN A 80 5.69 -3.08 20.42
C ASN A 80 4.96 -1.84 20.96
N LEU A 81 4.61 -0.89 20.09
CA LEU A 81 3.85 0.30 20.48
C LEU A 81 2.42 -0.06 20.92
N TRP A 82 1.77 -1.00 20.25
CA TRP A 82 0.45 -1.48 20.63
C TRP A 82 0.47 -2.16 22.00
N ARG A 83 1.45 -3.04 22.25
CA ARG A 83 1.58 -3.73 23.55
C ARG A 83 1.84 -2.75 24.70
N LYS A 84 2.70 -1.76 24.49
CA LYS A 84 3.13 -0.83 25.55
C LYS A 84 2.16 0.35 25.76
N TYR A 85 1.56 0.86 24.69
CA TYR A 85 0.80 2.11 24.72
C TYR A 85 -0.61 2.03 24.13
N LYS A 86 -1.04 0.85 23.63
CA LYS A 86 -2.34 0.66 22.94
C LYS A 86 -2.54 1.63 21.76
N LYS A 87 -1.45 1.92 21.06
CA LYS A 87 -1.37 2.80 19.88
C LYS A 87 -1.37 1.96 18.58
N PRO A 88 -2.50 1.88 17.83
CA PRO A 88 -2.63 1.00 16.66
C PRO A 88 -2.12 1.65 15.36
N GLU A 89 -1.65 2.89 15.39
CA GLU A 89 -1.36 3.72 14.21
C GLU A 89 -0.32 3.06 13.28
N ILE A 90 0.78 2.57 13.85
CA ILE A 90 1.82 1.90 13.07
C ILE A 90 1.36 0.53 12.57
N LEU A 91 0.48 -0.16 13.30
CA LEU A 91 -0.12 -1.40 12.83
C LEU A 91 -1.08 -1.16 11.66
N ALA A 92 -1.81 -0.04 11.66
CA ALA A 92 -2.62 0.39 10.52
C ALA A 92 -1.74 0.66 9.29
N LEU A 93 -0.58 1.30 9.50
CA LEU A 93 0.42 1.50 8.44
C LEU A 93 0.95 0.16 7.91
N ALA A 94 1.32 -0.77 8.80
CA ALA A 94 1.79 -2.11 8.43
C ALA A 94 0.74 -2.89 7.64
N LEU A 95 -0.56 -2.76 8.00
CA LEU A 95 -1.65 -3.37 7.26
C LEU A 95 -1.74 -2.84 5.82
N GLY A 96 -1.57 -1.53 5.65
CA GLY A 96 -1.50 -0.90 4.33
C GLY A 96 -0.34 -1.44 3.49
N VAL A 97 0.87 -1.50 4.08
CA VAL A 97 2.07 -2.05 3.41
C VAL A 97 1.87 -3.52 3.03
N PHE A 98 1.29 -4.32 3.93
CA PHE A 98 0.96 -5.72 3.64
C PHE A 98 0.04 -5.84 2.43
N PHE A 99 -1.04 -5.06 2.38
CA PHE A 99 -1.92 -5.07 1.21
C PHE A 99 -1.21 -4.56 -0.04
N HIS A 100 -0.30 -3.60 0.07
CA HIS A 100 0.51 -3.16 -1.06
C HIS A 100 1.32 -4.32 -1.67
N ASP A 101 2.09 -5.04 -0.84
CA ASP A 101 2.91 -6.16 -1.31
C ASP A 101 2.07 -7.29 -1.90
N VAL A 102 0.89 -7.54 -1.30
CA VAL A 102 -0.05 -8.54 -1.82
C VAL A 102 -0.60 -8.13 -3.18
N LEU A 103 -1.01 -6.88 -3.33
CA LEU A 103 -1.56 -6.34 -4.56
C LEU A 103 -0.51 -6.25 -5.68
N ASP A 104 0.75 -6.04 -5.33
CA ASP A 104 1.86 -6.10 -6.28
C ASP A 104 2.36 -7.53 -6.55
N SER A 105 1.77 -8.54 -5.88
CA SER A 105 2.16 -9.95 -5.98
C SER A 105 3.66 -10.13 -5.75
N MET A 106 4.20 -9.45 -4.73
CA MET A 106 5.64 -9.36 -4.51
C MET A 106 6.32 -10.73 -4.35
N TRP A 107 5.59 -11.76 -3.90
CA TRP A 107 6.08 -13.15 -3.85
C TRP A 107 6.56 -13.70 -5.20
N LEU A 108 6.14 -13.14 -6.34
CA LEU A 108 6.64 -13.49 -7.67
C LEU A 108 8.02 -12.89 -7.98
N TYR A 109 8.47 -11.92 -7.19
CA TYR A 109 9.78 -11.27 -7.29
C TYR A 109 10.65 -11.66 -6.10
N ALA A 110 10.94 -12.96 -5.98
CA ALA A 110 11.58 -13.57 -4.82
C ALA A 110 12.87 -12.85 -4.38
N ASP A 111 13.70 -12.40 -5.32
CA ASP A 111 14.95 -11.68 -5.03
C ASP A 111 14.73 -10.41 -4.22
N THR A 112 13.65 -9.68 -4.51
CA THR A 112 13.27 -8.47 -3.77
C THR A 112 12.47 -8.83 -2.53
N PHE A 113 11.46 -9.69 -2.65
CA PHE A 113 10.54 -9.98 -1.56
C PHE A 113 11.23 -10.64 -0.36
N PHE A 114 12.20 -11.52 -0.62
CA PHE A 114 13.02 -12.18 0.40
C PHE A 114 14.42 -11.58 0.53
N TRP A 115 14.65 -10.37 0.02
CA TRP A 115 15.91 -9.68 0.26
C TRP A 115 16.18 -9.59 1.78
N PRO A 116 17.40 -9.86 2.28
CA PRO A 116 18.66 -10.06 1.52
C PRO A 116 19.04 -11.53 1.25
N PHE A 117 18.14 -12.51 1.41
CA PHE A 117 18.47 -13.93 1.34
C PHE A 117 18.94 -14.41 -0.05
N TYR A 118 18.52 -13.73 -1.12
CA TYR A 118 18.91 -14.03 -2.50
C TYR A 118 20.04 -13.13 -3.03
N GLY A 119 20.69 -12.37 -2.15
CA GLY A 119 21.78 -11.47 -2.48
C GLY A 119 21.50 -10.03 -2.09
N TRP A 120 22.53 -9.19 -2.26
CA TRP A 120 22.51 -7.79 -1.83
C TRP A 120 22.03 -6.82 -2.90
N ASN A 121 22.01 -7.25 -4.17
CA ASN A 121 21.64 -6.42 -5.30
C ASN A 121 20.18 -6.64 -5.70
N PHE A 122 19.51 -5.58 -6.13
CA PHE A 122 18.18 -5.67 -6.73
C PHE A 122 18.26 -5.87 -8.24
N PRO A 123 17.34 -6.64 -8.86
CA PRO A 123 17.25 -6.74 -10.30
C PRO A 123 17.08 -5.36 -10.94
N ARG A 124 17.87 -5.03 -11.97
CA ARG A 124 17.70 -3.78 -12.72
C ARG A 124 16.52 -3.91 -13.67
N SER A 125 15.73 -2.86 -13.84
CA SER A 125 14.78 -2.81 -14.95
C SER A 125 15.46 -2.26 -16.20
N GLU A 126 15.22 -2.87 -17.35
CA GLU A 126 15.75 -2.40 -18.65
C GLU A 126 14.94 -1.23 -19.23
N GLN A 127 13.98 -0.69 -18.47
CA GLN A 127 12.97 0.22 -18.99
C GLN A 127 13.39 1.68 -18.83
N GLU A 128 14.06 2.23 -19.85
CA GLU A 128 14.45 3.65 -19.87
C GLU A 128 13.25 4.61 -19.90
N LYS A 129 12.14 4.21 -20.54
CA LYS A 129 10.93 5.03 -20.73
C LYS A 129 9.78 4.60 -19.80
N TYR A 130 10.07 4.42 -18.52
CA TYR A 130 9.10 3.92 -17.53
C TYR A 130 7.76 4.67 -17.55
N PHE A 131 7.77 6.01 -17.58
CA PHE A 131 6.54 6.80 -17.59
C PHE A 131 5.62 6.45 -18.76
N TRP A 132 6.18 6.40 -19.98
CA TRP A 132 5.41 6.05 -21.18
C TRP A 132 4.88 4.62 -21.14
N MET A 133 5.68 3.69 -20.61
CA MET A 133 5.23 2.31 -20.42
C MET A 133 4.05 2.24 -19.45
N VAL A 134 4.07 3.00 -18.35
CA VAL A 134 2.94 3.02 -17.39
C VAL A 134 1.67 3.54 -18.06
N ILE A 135 1.76 4.63 -18.83
CA ILE A 135 0.62 5.16 -19.59
C ILE A 135 0.11 4.13 -20.60
N GLN A 136 1.00 3.48 -21.34
CA GLN A 136 0.61 2.44 -22.30
C GLN A 136 -0.11 1.29 -21.59
N LYS A 137 0.44 0.77 -20.48
CA LYS A 137 -0.20 -0.30 -19.70
C LYS A 137 -1.58 0.11 -19.17
N LEU A 138 -1.75 1.34 -18.72
CA LEU A 138 -3.05 1.87 -18.30
C LEU A 138 -4.10 1.89 -19.42
N LEU A 139 -3.68 2.00 -20.68
CA LEU A 139 -4.58 2.06 -21.83
C LEU A 139 -4.83 0.69 -22.46
N THR A 140 -3.84 -0.21 -22.39
CA THR A 140 -3.86 -1.44 -23.20
C THR A 140 -3.86 -2.73 -22.40
N ASP A 141 -3.44 -2.72 -21.13
CA ASP A 141 -3.27 -3.94 -20.33
C ASP A 141 -4.41 -4.10 -19.29
N PRO A 142 -5.33 -5.06 -19.48
CA PRO A 142 -6.42 -5.35 -18.54
C PRO A 142 -5.96 -5.63 -17.12
N TYR A 143 -4.81 -6.26 -16.96
CA TYR A 143 -4.26 -6.57 -15.64
C TYR A 143 -3.77 -5.30 -14.91
N THR A 144 -3.54 -4.21 -15.64
CA THR A 144 -3.18 -2.92 -15.07
C THR A 144 -4.40 -2.01 -14.88
N TYR A 145 -5.24 -1.83 -15.90
CA TYR A 145 -6.33 -0.85 -15.82
C TYR A 145 -7.55 -1.33 -15.03
N MET A 146 -7.83 -2.64 -14.97
CA MET A 146 -9.00 -3.15 -14.23
C MET A 146 -8.87 -2.94 -12.71
N PRO A 147 -7.74 -3.28 -12.05
CA PRO A 147 -7.56 -2.96 -10.64
C PRO A 147 -7.66 -1.46 -10.36
N GLU A 148 -7.13 -0.60 -11.24
CA GLU A 148 -7.23 0.85 -11.11
C GLU A 148 -8.67 1.34 -11.19
N LEU A 149 -9.46 0.83 -12.14
CA LEU A 149 -10.88 1.18 -12.25
C LEU A 149 -11.68 0.71 -11.03
N ILE A 150 -11.46 -0.54 -10.58
CA ILE A 150 -12.12 -1.09 -9.39
C ILE A 150 -11.77 -0.24 -8.16
N GLY A 151 -10.48 0.05 -7.97
CA GLY A 151 -10.01 0.87 -6.88
C GLY A 151 -10.61 2.29 -6.91
N PHE A 152 -10.64 2.91 -8.09
CA PHE A 152 -11.26 4.22 -8.27
C PHE A 152 -12.75 4.21 -7.90
N VAL A 153 -13.50 3.21 -8.37
CA VAL A 153 -14.94 3.06 -8.03
C VAL A 153 -15.14 2.89 -6.53
N ILE A 154 -14.32 2.08 -5.84
CA ILE A 154 -14.40 1.91 -4.39
C ILE A 154 -14.16 3.24 -3.66
N ILE A 155 -13.13 3.99 -4.05
CA ILE A 155 -12.83 5.30 -3.48
C ILE A 155 -14.01 6.25 -3.69
N MET A 156 -14.56 6.29 -4.90
CA MET A 156 -15.70 7.16 -5.21
C MET A 156 -16.94 6.82 -4.39
N ILE A 157 -17.26 5.53 -4.23
CA ILE A 157 -18.39 5.11 -3.39
C ILE A 157 -18.19 5.56 -1.94
N VAL A 158 -16.98 5.40 -1.39
CA VAL A 158 -16.68 5.82 -0.02
C VAL A 158 -16.76 7.34 0.11
N LEU A 159 -16.17 8.08 -0.83
CA LEU A 159 -16.15 9.54 -0.84
C LEU A 159 -17.57 10.12 -0.93
N ILE A 160 -18.38 9.65 -1.89
CA ILE A 160 -19.78 10.07 -2.04
C ILE A 160 -20.56 9.80 -0.74
N ARG A 161 -20.37 8.62 -0.14
CA ARG A 161 -21.04 8.29 1.14
C ARG A 161 -20.63 9.23 2.27
N LEU A 162 -19.35 9.62 2.36
CA LEU A 162 -18.87 10.58 3.37
C LEU A 162 -19.47 11.97 3.14
N ILE A 163 -19.56 12.42 1.89
CA ILE A 163 -20.15 13.72 1.52
C ILE A 163 -21.64 13.75 1.85
N VAL A 164 -22.40 12.76 1.39
CA VAL A 164 -23.86 12.67 1.61
C VAL A 164 -24.21 12.61 3.10
N ARG A 165 -23.35 12.01 3.93
CA ARG A 165 -23.54 11.91 5.38
C ARG A 165 -22.94 13.07 6.17
N ASN A 166 -22.31 14.05 5.51
CA ASN A 166 -21.57 15.14 6.14
C ASN A 166 -20.49 14.63 7.14
N LYS A 167 -19.83 13.51 6.81
CA LYS A 167 -18.81 12.83 7.64
C LYS A 167 -17.38 13.07 7.18
N VAL A 168 -17.16 13.93 6.18
CA VAL A 168 -15.82 14.26 5.67
C VAL A 168 -14.93 14.84 6.79
N GLY A 169 -15.45 15.78 7.58
CA GLY A 169 -14.71 16.37 8.70
C GLY A 169 -14.37 15.35 9.81
N ASP A 170 -15.30 14.46 10.11
CA ASP A 170 -15.10 13.39 11.09
C ASP A 170 -14.01 12.41 10.63
N PHE A 171 -14.01 12.03 9.35
CA PHE A 171 -12.95 11.23 8.75
C PHE A 171 -11.59 11.93 8.83
N TRP A 172 -11.52 13.22 8.51
CA TRP A 172 -10.27 13.98 8.61
C TRP A 172 -9.76 14.17 10.03
N ARG A 173 -10.63 14.11 11.05
CA ARG A 173 -10.23 14.20 12.46
C ARG A 173 -9.81 12.84 13.01
N THR A 174 -10.63 11.82 12.77
CA THR A 174 -10.55 10.52 13.47
C THR A 174 -9.99 9.40 12.62
N GLY A 175 -10.02 9.53 11.29
CA GLY A 175 -9.64 8.47 10.36
C GLY A 175 -10.65 7.35 10.22
N LYS A 176 -11.85 7.47 10.83
CA LYS A 176 -12.88 6.41 10.84
C LYS A 176 -13.88 6.55 9.69
N LEU A 177 -14.39 5.40 9.22
CA LEU A 177 -15.36 5.29 8.13
C LEU A 177 -16.69 4.70 8.64
N ASP A 178 -17.46 5.51 9.37
CA ASP A 178 -18.77 5.15 9.95
C ASP A 178 -19.97 5.53 9.04
#